data_AF-A0A1I3IHS4-F1
#
_entry.id   AF-A0A1I3IHS4-F1
#
_cell.length_a   1.000
_cell.length_b   1.000
_cell.length_c   1.000
_cell.angle_alpha   90.00
_cell.angle_beta   90.00
_cell.angle_gamma   90.00
#
_symmetry.space_group_name_H-M   'P 1'
#
loop_
_entity.id
_entity.type
_entity.pdbx_description
1 polymer ?
#
loop_
_entity_poly.entity_id
_entity_poly.type
_entity_poly.pdbx_seq_one_letter_code
_entity_poly.pdbx_strand_id
1 'polypeptide(L)'
;MENLDKKVIPLPKERECTVLLGEDGEVTGYLNKARKNRLGGHWVATFQEGLAWMAKQEGMTGEQWRVFAYLVSRLDFDNYLKVPQKDIAAELKMNVKAVSRALRGLRELDIISVGPMAGHSKTYRLNPRIAHRGAKNYQETIIQYDALKKAHDNKAE
;
A
#
# COMPACT_ATOMS: atom_id res chain seq x y z
N MET A 1 43.58 16.51 -3.31
CA MET A 1 42.13 16.66 -3.06
C MET A 1 41.46 16.84 -4.40
N GLU A 2 40.83 15.78 -4.90
CA GLU A 2 40.12 15.77 -6.19
C GLU A 2 38.90 16.67 -6.08
N ASN A 3 38.82 17.68 -6.96
CA ASN A 3 37.62 18.48 -7.15
C ASN A 3 36.53 17.57 -7.73
N LEU A 4 35.66 17.06 -6.86
CA LEU A 4 34.41 16.45 -7.29
C LEU A 4 33.58 17.53 -7.98
N ASP A 5 33.54 17.49 -9.30
CA ASP A 5 32.65 18.30 -10.13
C ASP A 5 31.23 18.21 -9.59
N LYS A 6 30.79 19.26 -8.89
CA LYS A 6 29.43 19.36 -8.37
C LYS A 6 28.47 19.57 -9.55
N LYS A 7 28.00 18.47 -10.13
CA LYS A 7 26.92 18.50 -11.13
C LYS A 7 25.59 18.70 -10.40
N VAL A 8 25.13 19.94 -10.32
CA VAL A 8 23.80 20.27 -9.80
C VAL A 8 22.77 19.69 -10.76
N ILE A 9 22.06 18.64 -10.34
CA ILE A 9 20.93 18.10 -11.09
C ILE A 9 19.74 19.03 -10.81
N PRO A 10 19.21 19.77 -11.80
CA PRO A 10 18.05 20.61 -11.56
C PRO A 10 16.87 19.71 -11.19
N LEU A 11 16.26 19.97 -10.03
CA LEU A 11 14.96 19.37 -9.69
C LEU A 11 13.95 19.80 -10.77
N PRO A 12 13.03 18.91 -11.19
CA PRO A 12 12.03 19.27 -12.18
C PRO A 12 11.25 20.50 -11.70
N LYS A 13 11.42 21.62 -12.42
CA LYS A 13 10.62 22.83 -12.21
C LYS A 13 9.18 22.55 -12.60
N GLU A 14 8.27 23.33 -12.02
CA GLU A 14 6.84 23.07 -11.84
C GLU A 14 6.05 22.62 -13.07
N ARG A 15 4.88 22.05 -12.77
CA ARG A 15 3.95 21.33 -13.64
C ARG A 15 3.37 22.25 -14.73
N GLU A 16 3.33 21.77 -15.98
CA GLU A 16 2.43 22.34 -16.99
C GLU A 16 0.98 21.93 -16.67
N CYS A 17 0.07 22.90 -16.52
CA CYS A 17 -1.36 22.67 -16.38
C CYS A 17 -2.13 23.42 -17.48
N THR A 18 -3.25 22.86 -17.94
CA THR A 18 -4.15 23.56 -18.86
C THR A 18 -5.18 24.31 -18.04
N VAL A 19 -5.25 25.63 -18.22
CA VAL A 19 -6.23 26.49 -17.54
C VAL A 19 -7.51 26.52 -18.39
N LEU A 20 -8.65 26.28 -17.76
CA LEU A 20 -9.96 26.54 -18.35
C LEU A 20 -10.33 27.99 -18.04
N LEU A 21 -10.63 28.76 -19.08
CA LEU A 21 -11.06 30.14 -18.96
C LEU A 21 -12.56 30.23 -19.28
N GLY A 22 -13.29 31.01 -18.48
CA GLY A 22 -14.67 31.41 -18.74
C GLY A 22 -14.74 32.51 -19.81
N GLU A 23 -15.95 32.90 -20.18
CA GLU A 23 -16.20 33.90 -21.23
C GLU A 23 -15.54 35.26 -20.93
N ASP A 24 -15.41 35.61 -19.64
CA ASP A 24 -14.78 36.85 -19.18
C ASP A 24 -13.27 36.74 -18.92
N GLY A 25 -12.66 35.61 -19.30
CA GLY A 25 -11.25 35.33 -19.03
C GLY A 25 -10.95 34.93 -17.58
N GLU A 26 -11.98 34.70 -16.76
CA GLU A 26 -11.81 34.16 -15.41
C GLU A 26 -11.37 32.69 -15.44
N VAL A 27 -10.54 32.28 -14.48
CA VAL A 27 -10.11 30.88 -14.39
C VAL A 27 -11.23 30.03 -13.79
N THR A 28 -11.87 29.20 -14.60
CA THR A 28 -12.97 28.31 -14.20
C THR A 28 -12.49 26.92 -13.76
N GLY A 29 -11.24 26.57 -14.07
CA GLY A 29 -10.65 25.32 -13.59
C GLY A 29 -9.25 25.03 -14.13
N TYR A 30 -8.66 23.95 -13.63
CA TYR A 30 -7.35 23.46 -14.07
C TYR A 30 -7.49 22.00 -14.51
N LEU A 31 -7.12 21.70 -15.76
CA LEU A 31 -6.99 20.34 -16.28
C LEU A 31 -5.53 19.92 -16.19
N ASN A 32 -5.26 18.99 -15.29
CA ASN A 32 -4.01 18.24 -15.28
C ASN A 32 -4.12 17.10 -16.29
N LYS A 33 -3.20 17.01 -17.26
CA LYS A 33 -3.13 15.85 -18.16
C LYS A 33 -2.92 14.58 -17.32
N ALA A 34 -3.82 13.61 -17.43
CA ALA A 34 -3.67 12.32 -16.78
C ALA A 34 -2.33 11.69 -17.22
N ARG A 35 -1.39 11.56 -16.29
CA ARG A 35 -0.09 10.95 -16.60
C ARG A 35 -0.31 9.48 -16.90
N LYS A 36 0.07 9.04 -18.10
CA LYS A 36 0.41 7.62 -18.30
C LYS A 36 1.57 7.32 -17.37
N ASN A 37 1.36 6.45 -16.39
CA ASN A 37 2.40 6.12 -15.43
C ASN A 37 3.58 5.48 -16.16
N ARG A 38 4.79 6.05 -15.99
CA ARG A 38 6.04 5.54 -16.59
C ARG A 38 6.63 4.33 -15.86
N LEU A 39 6.08 3.94 -14.71
CA LEU A 39 6.55 2.85 -13.86
C LEU A 39 6.02 1.45 -14.31
N GLY A 40 5.20 1.38 -15.35
CA GLY A 40 4.62 0.11 -15.83
C GLY A 40 3.43 -0.38 -14.99
N GLY A 41 3.15 -1.69 -15.04
CA GLY A 41 1.94 -2.31 -14.45
C GLY A 41 2.06 -2.88 -13.03
N HIS A 42 3.26 -2.87 -12.43
CA HIS A 42 3.56 -3.57 -11.18
C HIS A 42 4.32 -2.68 -10.18
N TRP A 43 3.78 -1.50 -9.90
CA TRP A 43 4.29 -0.59 -8.87
C TRP A 43 3.23 -0.38 -7.79
N VAL A 44 3.68 -0.02 -6.58
CA VAL A 44 2.82 0.35 -5.46
C VAL A 44 3.21 1.75 -4.98
N ALA A 45 2.22 2.61 -4.73
CA ALA A 45 2.45 3.84 -3.97
C ALA A 45 2.33 3.52 -2.48
N THR A 46 3.38 3.85 -1.73
CA THR A 46 3.41 3.73 -0.27
C THR A 46 3.55 5.12 0.35
N PHE A 47 2.94 5.32 1.51
CA PHE A 47 3.09 6.54 2.29
C PHE A 47 4.38 6.47 3.11
N GLN A 48 5.19 7.53 3.07
CA GLN A 48 6.44 7.60 3.84
C GLN A 48 6.17 7.49 5.35
N GLU A 49 5.13 8.18 5.84
CA GLU A 49 4.69 8.09 7.23
C GLU A 49 4.25 6.68 7.61
N GLY A 50 3.56 5.98 6.71
CA GLY A 50 3.15 4.59 6.91
C GLY A 50 4.36 3.64 7.04
N LEU A 51 5.39 3.82 6.22
CA LEU A 51 6.64 3.06 6.35
C LEU A 51 7.35 3.36 7.66
N ALA A 52 7.44 4.63 8.05
CA ALA A 52 8.05 5.03 9.31
C ALA A 52 7.30 4.49 10.52
N TRP A 53 5.96 4.47 10.48
CA TRP A 53 5.12 3.89 11.52
C TRP A 53 5.33 2.38 11.63
N MET A 54 5.39 1.64 10.51
CA MET A 54 5.68 0.20 10.52
C MET A 54 7.05 -0.12 11.12
N ALA A 55 8.07 0.68 10.77
CA ALA A 55 9.43 0.49 11.28
C ALA A 55 9.55 0.69 12.80
N LYS A 56 8.61 1.42 13.40
CA LYS A 56 8.55 1.68 14.85
C LYS A 56 7.75 0.64 15.63
N GLN A 57 7.12 -0.33 14.97
CA GLN A 57 6.30 -1.34 15.65
C GLN A 57 7.19 -2.31 16.43
N GLU A 58 7.03 -2.31 17.76
CA GLU A 58 7.64 -3.31 18.63
C GLU A 58 7.06 -4.70 18.32
N GLY A 59 7.93 -5.71 18.21
CA GLY A 59 7.51 -7.06 17.84
C GLY A 59 7.43 -7.35 16.33
N MET A 60 7.72 -6.37 15.47
CA MET A 60 7.85 -6.57 14.03
C MET A 60 9.13 -7.36 13.69
N THR A 61 9.00 -8.59 13.22
CA THR A 61 10.13 -9.49 12.93
C THR A 61 10.58 -9.41 11.47
N GLY A 62 11.80 -9.87 11.20
CA GLY A 62 12.30 -9.98 9.82
C GLY A 62 11.47 -10.92 8.95
N GLU A 63 10.91 -12.00 9.52
CA GLU A 63 9.98 -12.88 8.81
C GLU A 63 8.68 -12.16 8.44
N GLN A 64 8.12 -11.36 9.35
CA GLN A 64 6.93 -10.55 9.09
C GLN A 64 7.19 -9.51 8.00
N TRP A 65 8.36 -8.85 8.01
CA TRP A 65 8.77 -7.94 6.93
C TRP A 65 8.86 -8.62 5.56
N ARG A 66 9.44 -9.82 5.50
CA ARG A 66 9.54 -10.58 4.24
C ARG A 66 8.15 -10.97 3.72
N VAL A 67 7.26 -11.43 4.60
CA VAL A 67 5.87 -11.75 4.25
C VAL A 67 5.12 -10.51 3.80
N PHE A 68 5.24 -9.39 4.52
CA PHE A 68 4.65 -8.11 4.16
C PHE A 68 5.09 -7.65 2.76
N ALA A 69 6.40 -7.63 2.50
CA ALA A 69 6.93 -7.21 1.19
C ALA A 69 6.38 -8.09 0.05
N TYR A 70 6.29 -9.40 0.27
CA TYR A 70 5.71 -10.32 -0.70
C TYR A 70 4.21 -10.06 -0.93
N LEU A 71 3.44 -9.86 0.14
CA LEU A 71 2.02 -9.50 0.03
C LEU A 71 1.84 -8.21 -0.78
N VAL A 72 2.60 -7.17 -0.48
CA VAL A 72 2.54 -5.89 -1.19
C VAL A 72 2.87 -6.03 -2.68
N SER A 73 3.78 -6.95 -3.05
CA SER A 73 4.05 -7.26 -4.47
C SER A 73 2.84 -7.86 -5.22
N ARG A 74 1.87 -8.40 -4.47
CA ARG A 74 0.62 -9.00 -4.97
C ARG A 74 -0.62 -8.16 -4.62
N LEU A 75 -0.44 -6.91 -4.18
CA LEU A 75 -1.53 -6.01 -3.81
C LEU A 75 -2.45 -5.77 -5.00
N ASP A 76 -3.75 -5.97 -4.85
CA ASP A 76 -4.76 -5.68 -5.87
C ASP A 76 -5.45 -4.34 -5.59
N PHE A 77 -6.40 -3.94 -6.45
CA PHE A 77 -7.22 -2.75 -6.23
C PHE A 77 -7.94 -2.79 -4.87
N ASP A 78 -8.23 -1.61 -4.33
CA ASP A 78 -8.88 -1.40 -3.03
C ASP A 78 -8.15 -2.10 -1.86
N ASN A 79 -6.84 -2.32 -2.04
CA ASN A 79 -5.93 -2.94 -1.09
C ASN A 79 -6.18 -4.42 -0.78
N TYR A 80 -6.86 -5.15 -1.65
CA TYR A 80 -7.06 -6.58 -1.44
C TYR A 80 -5.77 -7.38 -1.65
N LEU A 81 -5.60 -8.39 -0.80
CA LEU A 81 -4.50 -9.33 -0.80
C LEU A 81 -5.09 -10.74 -0.84
N LYS A 82 -4.94 -11.41 -1.99
CA LYS A 82 -5.41 -12.77 -2.21
C LYS A 82 -4.23 -13.67 -2.57
N VAL A 83 -3.50 -14.09 -1.53
CA VAL A 83 -2.36 -14.99 -1.70
C VAL A 83 -2.49 -16.15 -0.70
N PRO A 84 -2.60 -17.40 -1.18
CA PRO A 84 -2.62 -18.57 -0.31
C PRO A 84 -1.34 -18.69 0.52
N GLN A 85 -1.46 -19.09 1.80
CA GLN A 85 -0.31 -19.24 2.70
C GLN A 85 0.74 -20.22 2.18
N LYS A 86 0.30 -21.30 1.52
CA LYS A 86 1.16 -22.28 0.88
C LYS A 86 2.05 -21.67 -0.22
N ASP A 87 1.53 -20.69 -0.96
CA ASP A 87 2.24 -20.03 -2.04
C ASP A 87 3.27 -19.06 -1.47
N ILE A 88 2.91 -18.32 -0.40
CA ILE A 88 3.86 -17.49 0.36
C ILE A 88 5.00 -18.35 0.92
N ALA A 89 4.66 -19.50 1.50
CA ALA A 89 5.64 -20.42 2.08
C ALA A 89 6.61 -20.96 1.02
N ALA A 90 6.10 -21.39 -0.13
CA ALA A 90 6.91 -21.87 -1.24
C ALA A 90 7.85 -20.79 -1.79
N GLU A 91 7.31 -19.60 -2.09
CA GLU A 91 8.06 -18.50 -2.72
C GLU A 91 9.12 -17.91 -1.80
N LEU A 92 8.82 -17.79 -0.50
CA LEU A 92 9.77 -17.27 0.49
C LEU A 92 10.68 -18.33 1.08
N LYS A 93 10.53 -19.60 0.67
CA LYS A 93 11.22 -20.77 1.25
C LYS A 93 11.09 -20.81 2.77
N MET A 94 9.87 -20.57 3.26
CA MET A 94 9.51 -20.54 4.67
C MET A 94 8.64 -21.74 5.04
N ASN A 95 8.70 -22.18 6.30
CA ASN A 95 7.72 -23.13 6.80
C ASN A 95 6.31 -22.48 6.84
N VAL A 96 5.27 -23.22 6.46
CA VAL A 96 3.88 -22.75 6.50
C VAL A 96 3.47 -22.24 7.91
N LYS A 97 3.96 -22.88 8.98
CA LYS A 97 3.75 -22.41 10.37
C LYS A 97 4.41 -21.06 10.62
N ALA A 98 5.58 -20.79 10.06
CA ALA A 98 6.25 -19.49 10.16
C ALA A 98 5.44 -18.41 9.42
N VAL A 99 4.98 -18.71 8.20
CA VAL A 99 4.08 -17.81 7.44
C VAL A 99 2.78 -17.54 8.20
N SER A 100 2.16 -18.56 8.78
CA SER A 100 0.92 -18.38 9.56
C SER A 100 1.15 -17.50 10.79
N ARG A 101 2.28 -17.64 11.49
CA ARG A 101 2.64 -16.76 12.62
C ARG A 101 2.93 -15.34 12.15
N ALA A 102 3.63 -15.18 11.03
CA ALA A 102 3.90 -13.87 10.44
C ALA A 102 2.61 -13.13 10.06
N LEU A 103 1.69 -13.80 9.35
CA LEU A 103 0.38 -13.23 9.01
C LEU A 103 -0.45 -12.86 10.24
N ARG A 104 -0.37 -13.66 11.30
CA ARG A 104 -1.03 -13.34 12.57
C ARG A 104 -0.44 -12.08 13.20
N GLY A 105 0.89 -11.98 13.28
CA GLY A 105 1.55 -10.80 13.84
C GLY A 105 1.31 -9.53 13.01
N LEU A 106 1.33 -9.62 11.68
CA LEU A 106 0.96 -8.50 10.80
C LEU A 106 -0.49 -8.02 11.05
N ARG A 107 -1.40 -8.94 11.38
CA ARG A 107 -2.77 -8.59 11.75
C ARG A 107 -2.82 -7.92 13.13
N GLU A 108 -2.12 -8.48 14.12
CA GLU A 108 -2.07 -7.93 15.48
C GLU A 108 -1.44 -6.54 15.52
N LEU A 109 -0.47 -6.28 14.63
CA LEU A 109 0.15 -4.97 14.43
C LEU A 109 -0.71 -4.01 13.59
N ASP A 110 -1.92 -4.37 13.19
CA ASP A 110 -2.80 -3.55 12.33
C ASP A 110 -2.19 -3.14 10.97
N ILE A 111 -1.32 -3.99 10.44
CA ILE A 111 -0.75 -3.81 9.09
C ILE A 111 -1.70 -4.40 8.04
N ILE A 112 -2.38 -5.49 8.38
CA ILE A 112 -3.42 -6.11 7.55
C ILE A 112 -4.66 -6.44 8.38
N SER A 113 -5.83 -6.43 7.72
CA SER A 113 -7.08 -6.93 8.29
C SER A 113 -7.58 -8.15 7.50
N VAL A 114 -8.37 -9.02 8.15
CA VAL A 114 -8.95 -10.20 7.49
C VAL A 114 -10.18 -9.77 6.71
N GLY A 115 -10.13 -9.96 5.39
CA GLY A 115 -11.24 -9.69 4.49
C GLY A 115 -12.23 -10.86 4.39
N PRO A 116 -13.23 -10.76 3.49
CA PRO A 116 -14.17 -11.84 3.23
C PRO A 116 -13.47 -13.09 2.72
N MET A 117 -14.09 -14.25 2.92
CA MET A 117 -13.58 -15.49 2.36
C MET A 117 -13.72 -15.47 0.83
N ALA A 118 -12.65 -15.83 0.12
CA ALA A 118 -12.69 -16.13 -1.31
C ALA A 118 -12.65 -17.64 -1.48
N GLY A 119 -13.84 -18.26 -1.56
CA GLY A 119 -13.97 -19.72 -1.44
C GLY A 119 -13.51 -20.19 -0.06
N HIS A 120 -12.57 -21.14 -0.02
CA HIS A 120 -12.01 -21.66 1.24
C HIS A 120 -10.80 -20.87 1.76
N SER A 121 -10.35 -19.83 1.05
CA SER A 121 -9.17 -19.04 1.43
C SER A 121 -9.56 -17.72 2.08
N LYS A 122 -8.88 -17.36 3.16
CA LYS A 122 -8.94 -16.01 3.74
C LYS A 122 -8.36 -15.02 2.74
N THR A 123 -9.05 -13.91 2.54
CA THR A 123 -8.44 -12.73 1.93
C THR A 123 -7.98 -11.79 3.03
N TYR A 124 -7.03 -10.93 2.70
CA TYR A 124 -6.58 -9.88 3.59
C TYR A 124 -6.77 -8.52 2.90
N ARG A 125 -6.78 -7.47 3.69
CA ARG A 125 -6.75 -6.10 3.22
C ARG A 125 -5.58 -5.38 3.84
N LEU A 126 -4.77 -4.73 3.03
CA LEU A 126 -3.66 -3.90 3.52
C LEU A 126 -4.20 -2.61 4.14
N ASN A 127 -3.65 -2.19 5.27
CA ASN A 127 -3.98 -0.91 5.88
C ASN A 127 -3.72 0.22 4.88
N PRO A 128 -4.76 0.96 4.45
CA PRO A 128 -4.61 2.01 3.44
C PRO A 128 -3.70 3.14 3.90
N ARG A 129 -3.53 3.33 5.21
CA ARG A 129 -2.62 4.34 5.77
C ARG A 129 -1.13 4.00 5.53
N ILE A 130 -0.82 2.76 5.14
CA ILE A 130 0.54 2.30 4.83
C ILE A 130 0.85 2.46 3.34
N ALA A 131 0.01 1.87 2.50
CA ALA A 131 0.12 1.97 1.06
C ALA A 131 -1.27 1.85 0.42
N HIS A 132 -1.43 2.37 -0.79
CA HIS A 132 -2.70 2.29 -1.49
C HIS A 132 -2.52 1.91 -2.95
N ARG A 133 -3.30 0.93 -3.40
CA ARG A 133 -3.46 0.60 -4.82
C ARG A 133 -4.88 0.90 -5.27
N GLY A 134 -5.01 1.98 -6.03
CA GLY A 134 -6.29 2.53 -6.47
C GLY A 134 -6.19 4.05 -6.54
N ALA A 135 -6.92 4.68 -7.46
CA ALA A 135 -6.85 6.13 -7.66
C ALA A 135 -8.12 6.87 -7.21
N LYS A 136 -9.25 6.16 -7.05
CA LYS A 136 -10.57 6.81 -6.91
C LYS A 136 -11.11 6.84 -5.48
N ASN A 137 -10.85 5.82 -4.65
CA ASN A 137 -11.66 5.57 -3.45
C ASN A 137 -10.83 5.36 -2.17
N TYR A 138 -9.79 6.17 -1.94
CA TYR A 138 -8.93 6.06 -0.75
C TYR A 138 -9.70 6.18 0.57
N GLN A 139 -10.59 7.18 0.69
CA GLN A 139 -11.40 7.40 1.89
C GLN A 139 -12.35 6.23 2.19
N GLU A 140 -12.98 5.69 1.15
CA GLU A 140 -13.82 4.51 1.28
C GLU A 140 -13.01 3.27 1.69
N THR A 141 -11.79 3.12 1.16
CA THR A 141 -10.89 2.03 1.54
C THR A 141 -10.55 2.10 3.04
N ILE A 142 -10.35 3.30 3.61
CA ILE A 142 -10.16 3.50 5.05
C ILE A 142 -11.39 3.05 5.83
N ILE A 143 -12.58 3.55 5.47
CA ILE A 143 -13.84 3.22 6.17
C ILE A 143 -14.06 1.70 6.20
N GLN A 144 -13.88 1.05 5.05
CA GLN A 144 -14.06 -0.39 4.93
C GLN A 144 -12.98 -1.17 5.70
N TYR A 145 -11.74 -0.68 5.73
CA TYR A 145 -10.66 -1.28 6.53
C TYR A 145 -10.99 -1.21 8.03
N ASP A 146 -11.40 -0.04 8.52
CA ASP A 146 -11.73 0.18 9.93
C ASP A 146 -12.95 -0.67 10.35
N ALA A 147 -13.93 -0.85 9.47
CA ALA A 147 -15.06 -1.74 9.69
C ALA A 147 -14.64 -3.22 9.83
N LEU A 148 -13.70 -3.69 9.00
CA LEU A 148 -13.16 -5.07 9.12
C LEU A 148 -12.40 -5.27 10.43
N LYS A 149 -11.62 -4.27 10.85
CA LYS A 149 -10.92 -4.27 12.13
C LYS A 149 -11.90 -4.39 13.29
N LYS A 150 -12.91 -3.51 13.36
CA LYS A 150 -13.94 -3.53 14.40
C LYS A 150 -14.69 -4.86 14.45
N ALA A 151 -15.04 -5.43 13.30
CA ALA A 151 -15.72 -6.73 13.23
C ALA A 151 -14.85 -7.90 13.71
N HIS A 152 -13.52 -7.77 13.64
CA HIS A 152 -12.60 -8.75 14.20
C HIS A 152 -12.44 -8.57 15.71
N ASP A 153 -12.27 -7.34 16.19
CA ASP A 153 -12.14 -7.02 17.62
C ASP A 153 -13.38 -7.50 18.41
N ASN A 154 -14.58 -7.22 17.89
CA ASN A 154 -15.85 -7.67 18.48
C ASN A 154 -16.05 -9.20 18.53
N LYS A 155 -15.26 -9.99 17.76
CA LYS A 155 -15.29 -11.46 17.80
C LYS A 155 -14.25 -12.05 18.75
N ALA A 156 -13.33 -11.22 19.23
CA ALA A 156 -12.30 -11.61 20.19
C ALA A 156 -12.71 -11.35 21.65
N GLU A 157 -13.73 -10.50 21.86
CA GLU A 157 -14.52 -10.37 23.10
C GLU A 157 -15.52 -11.52 23.26
#